data_AF-R9MJP4-F1
#
_entry.id   AF-R9MJP4-F1
#
_cell.length_a   1.000
_cell.length_b   1.000
_cell.length_c   1.000
_cell.angle_alpha   90.00
_cell.angle_beta   90.00
_cell.angle_gamma   90.00
#
_symmetry.space_group_name_H-M   'P 1'
#
loop_
_entity.id
_entity.type
_entity.pdbx_description
1 polymer ?
#
loop_
_entity_poly.entity_id
_entity_poly.type
_entity_poly.pdbx_seq_one_letter_code
_entity_poly.pdbx_strand_id
1 'polypeptide(L)'
;MFIWENKKYPFDIMDADTMAVFGEAEQELWDSLSSYEEEHAKNGRIDAEGVKAECRIIDAFFENVFGEGKAEEMFCAKYNLAERTKAVKKLYNLRKSQMEEHNSRIKALSSLVSKGDA
;
A
#
# COMPACT_ATOMS: atom_id res chain seq x y z
N MET A 1 -2.11 10.08 6.58
CA MET A 1 -0.65 10.28 6.45
C MET A 1 0.04 8.95 6.64
N PHE A 2 0.86 8.52 5.68
CA PHE A 2 1.73 7.36 5.84
C PHE A 2 3.09 7.79 6.41
N ILE A 3 3.60 7.05 7.40
CA ILE A 3 4.87 7.38 8.07
C ILE A 3 5.80 6.19 7.95
N TRP A 4 6.98 6.41 7.37
CA TRP A 4 8.01 5.39 7.19
C TRP A 4 9.38 5.96 7.56
N GLU A 5 10.13 5.28 8.42
CA GLU A 5 11.46 5.74 8.90
C GLU A 5 11.50 7.24 9.28
N ASN A 6 10.50 7.70 10.05
CA ASN A 6 10.30 9.09 10.48
C ASN A 6 9.98 10.11 9.36
N LYS A 7 9.93 9.68 8.10
CA LYS A 7 9.46 10.49 6.96
C LYS A 7 7.95 10.38 6.80
N LYS A 8 7.34 11.43 6.22
CA LYS A 8 5.90 11.58 6.08
C LYS A 8 5.52 11.63 4.61
N TYR A 9 4.61 10.75 4.21
CA TYR A 9 4.09 10.61 2.86
C TYR A 9 2.59 10.89 2.87
N PRO A 10 2.09 11.90 2.14
CA PRO A 10 0.67 12.17 2.03
C PRO A 10 -0.09 10.89 1.62
N PHE A 11 -1.11 10.56 2.41
CA PHE A 11 -1.94 9.39 2.15
C PHE A 11 -3.25 9.52 2.92
N ASP A 12 -4.36 9.56 2.20
CA ASP A 12 -5.69 9.43 2.75
C ASP A 12 -6.56 8.63 1.79
N ILE A 13 -6.89 7.38 2.12
CA ILE A 13 -7.71 6.57 1.21
C ILE A 13 -9.13 7.13 1.05
N MET A 14 -9.58 8.05 1.91
CA MET A 14 -10.87 8.72 1.76
C MET A 14 -10.81 9.94 0.82
N ASP A 15 -9.62 10.31 0.34
CA ASP A 15 -9.43 11.24 -0.77
C ASP A 15 -9.60 10.50 -2.11
N ALA A 16 -10.35 11.10 -3.05
CA ALA A 16 -10.74 10.43 -4.29
C ALA A 16 -9.54 10.14 -5.19
N ASP A 17 -8.60 11.08 -5.29
CA ASP A 17 -7.40 10.94 -6.12
C ASP A 17 -6.48 9.86 -5.52
N THR A 18 -6.28 9.88 -4.20
CA THR A 18 -5.52 8.84 -3.49
C THR A 18 -6.16 7.46 -3.66
N MET A 19 -7.49 7.36 -3.60
CA MET A 19 -8.21 6.09 -3.78
C MET A 19 -8.02 5.53 -5.19
N ALA A 20 -8.12 6.37 -6.21
CA ALA A 20 -7.93 5.98 -7.60
C ALA A 20 -6.49 5.48 -7.83
N VAL A 21 -5.50 6.30 -7.46
CA VAL A 21 -4.07 5.97 -7.60
C VAL A 21 -3.71 4.69 -6.84
N PHE A 22 -4.19 4.54 -5.60
CA PHE A 22 -3.92 3.34 -4.82
C PHE A 22 -4.55 2.09 -5.45
N GLY A 23 -5.77 2.18 -5.98
CA GLY A 23 -6.46 1.06 -6.60
C GLY A 23 -5.74 0.56 -7.86
N GLU A 24 -5.33 1.48 -8.73
CA GLU A 24 -4.55 1.17 -9.94
C GLU A 24 -3.20 0.55 -9.59
N ALA A 25 -2.47 1.16 -8.64
CA ALA A 25 -1.18 0.65 -8.19
C ALA A 25 -1.28 -0.70 -7.47
N GLU A 26 -2.32 -0.92 -6.66
CA GLU A 26 -2.61 -2.19 -5.99
C GLU A 26 -2.83 -3.31 -7.02
N GLN A 27 -3.61 -3.04 -8.07
CA GLN A 27 -3.82 -4.01 -9.13
C GLN A 27 -2.51 -4.36 -9.84
N GLU A 28 -1.75 -3.35 -10.29
CA GLU A 28 -0.49 -3.55 -10.99
C GLU A 28 0.55 -4.32 -10.15
N LEU A 29 0.61 -4.04 -8.84
CA LEU A 29 1.47 -4.74 -7.89
C LEU A 29 1.19 -6.25 -7.92
N TRP A 30 -0.07 -6.65 -7.75
CA TRP A 30 -0.42 -8.07 -7.65
C TRP A 30 -0.37 -8.80 -8.98
N ASP A 31 -0.73 -8.12 -10.08
CA ASP A 31 -0.61 -8.67 -11.43
C ASP A 31 0.87 -8.94 -11.78
N SER A 32 1.76 -8.01 -11.41
CA SER A 32 3.21 -8.14 -11.64
C SER A 32 3.85 -9.22 -10.78
N LEU A 33 3.48 -9.32 -9.50
CA LEU A 33 3.95 -10.39 -8.61
C LEU A 33 3.49 -11.76 -9.10
N SER A 34 2.21 -11.89 -9.46
CA SER A 34 1.64 -13.15 -9.94
C SER A 34 2.30 -13.59 -11.25
N SER A 35 2.47 -12.66 -12.19
CA SER A 35 3.13 -12.93 -13.48
C SER A 35 4.59 -13.34 -13.29
N TYR A 36 5.31 -12.68 -12.37
CA TYR A 36 6.68 -13.07 -12.04
C TYR A 36 6.75 -14.47 -11.42
N GLU A 37 5.87 -14.79 -10.48
CA GLU A 37 5.82 -16.12 -9.87
C GLU A 37 5.48 -17.21 -10.89
N GLU A 38 4.52 -16.99 -11.79
CA GLU A 38 4.17 -17.96 -12.84
C GLU A 38 5.34 -18.31 -13.77
N GLU A 39 6.16 -17.31 -14.14
CA GLU A 39 7.31 -17.51 -15.02
C GLU A 39 8.52 -18.15 -14.31
N HIS A 40 8.67 -17.88 -13.00
CA HIS A 40 9.91 -18.15 -12.27
C HIS A 40 9.79 -19.19 -11.14
N ALA A 41 8.60 -19.56 -10.66
CA ALA A 41 8.38 -20.48 -9.54
C ALA A 41 8.58 -21.97 -9.90
N LYS A 42 9.67 -22.31 -10.60
CA LYS A 42 9.96 -23.68 -11.08
C LYS A 42 10.30 -24.69 -9.97
N ASN A 43 10.55 -24.23 -8.74
CA ASN A 43 10.98 -25.09 -7.63
C ASN A 43 10.49 -24.64 -6.23
N GLY A 44 9.57 -23.66 -6.16
CA GLY A 44 9.03 -23.12 -4.91
C GLY A 44 10.05 -22.43 -4.00
N ARG A 45 11.24 -22.08 -4.51
CA ARG A 45 12.28 -21.35 -3.77
C ARG A 45 12.53 -19.99 -4.40
N ILE A 46 12.49 -18.94 -3.58
CA ILE A 46 12.97 -17.63 -3.97
C ILE A 46 14.50 -17.61 -3.97
N ASP A 47 15.09 -17.13 -5.05
CA ASP A 47 16.54 -16.90 -5.15
C ASP A 47 16.87 -15.40 -5.10
N ALA A 48 18.14 -15.05 -5.26
CA ALA A 48 18.58 -13.65 -5.20
C ALA A 48 18.00 -12.78 -6.33
N GLU A 49 17.71 -13.35 -7.50
CA GLU A 49 17.08 -12.61 -8.60
C GLU A 49 15.58 -12.42 -8.33
N GLY A 50 14.91 -13.41 -7.74
CA GLY A 50 13.55 -13.29 -7.22
C GLY A 50 13.40 -12.16 -6.22
N VAL A 51 14.29 -12.12 -5.22
CA VAL A 51 14.32 -11.04 -4.24
C VAL A 51 14.48 -9.67 -4.91
N LYS A 52 15.37 -9.54 -5.91
CA LYS A 52 15.57 -8.27 -6.63
C LYS A 52 14.35 -7.89 -7.48
N ALA A 53 13.73 -8.85 -8.15
CA ALA A 53 12.57 -8.63 -9.00
C ALA A 53 11.37 -8.16 -8.17
N GLU A 54 11.02 -8.87 -7.11
CA GLU A 54 9.95 -8.49 -6.20
C GLU A 54 10.23 -7.15 -5.52
N CYS A 55 11.49 -6.85 -5.19
CA CYS A 55 11.85 -5.54 -4.68
C CYS A 55 11.51 -4.41 -5.67
N ARG A 56 11.81 -4.59 -6.96
CA ARG A 56 11.52 -3.59 -8.01
C ARG A 56 10.03 -3.46 -8.27
N ILE A 57 9.29 -4.56 -8.22
CA ILE A 57 7.83 -4.55 -8.35
C ILE A 57 7.20 -3.75 -7.20
N ILE A 58 7.65 -3.97 -5.96
CA ILE A 58 7.17 -3.19 -4.81
C ILE A 58 7.66 -1.74 -4.86
N ASP A 59 8.87 -1.48 -5.38
CA ASP A 59 9.33 -0.11 -5.59
C ASP A 59 8.39 0.64 -6.55
N ALA A 60 8.04 0.03 -7.69
CA ALA A 60 7.10 0.62 -8.65
C ALA A 60 5.72 0.92 -8.02
N PHE A 61 5.22 0.04 -7.14
CA PHE A 61 4.01 0.32 -6.37
C PHE A 61 4.13 1.60 -5.54
N PHE A 62 5.23 1.80 -4.82
CA PHE A 62 5.44 3.00 -4.01
C PHE A 62 5.69 4.27 -4.83
N GLU A 63 6.33 4.14 -6.00
CA GLU A 63 6.47 5.22 -6.97
C GLU A 63 5.09 5.64 -7.51
N ASN A 64 4.23 4.68 -7.85
CA ASN A 64 2.88 4.97 -8.34
C ASN A 64 2.00 5.62 -7.26
N VAL A 65 2.11 5.17 -6.01
CA VAL A 65 1.28 5.70 -4.90
C VAL A 65 1.75 7.07 -4.41
N PHE A 66 3.07 7.31 -4.31
CA PHE A 66 3.61 8.52 -3.68
C PHE A 66 4.31 9.49 -4.64
N GLY A 67 4.48 9.09 -5.91
CA GLY A 67 5.17 9.85 -6.94
C GLY A 67 6.62 9.43 -7.14
N GLU A 68 7.24 9.94 -8.20
CA GLU A 68 8.59 9.59 -8.64
C GLU A 68 9.69 9.92 -7.59
N GLY A 69 10.63 8.99 -7.44
CA GLY A 69 11.75 9.01 -6.50
C GLY A 69 11.38 8.58 -5.07
N LYS A 70 10.13 8.18 -4.80
CA LYS A 70 9.69 7.91 -3.43
C LYS A 70 10.11 6.55 -2.91
N ALA A 71 10.22 5.53 -3.75
CA ALA A 71 10.73 4.24 -3.30
C ALA A 71 12.21 4.35 -2.89
N GLU A 72 13.02 5.07 -3.69
CA GLU A 72 14.43 5.35 -3.34
C GLU A 72 14.55 6.18 -2.05
N GLU A 73 13.65 7.14 -1.84
CA GLU A 73 13.60 7.92 -0.60
C GLU A 73 13.23 7.05 0.62
N MET A 74 12.33 6.07 0.44
CA MET A 74 11.78 5.22 1.48
C MET A 74 12.74 4.13 1.96
N PHE A 75 13.48 3.50 1.04
CA PHE A 75 14.23 2.27 1.34
C PHE A 75 15.73 2.51 1.38
N CYS A 76 16.36 2.18 2.52
CA CYS A 76 17.80 2.35 2.67
C CYS A 76 18.60 1.27 1.93
N ALA A 77 18.09 0.04 1.90
CA ALA A 77 18.74 -1.09 1.25
C ALA A 77 18.15 -1.33 -0.15
N LYS A 78 19.04 -1.35 -1.16
CA LYS A 78 18.66 -1.46 -2.57
C LYS A 78 17.75 -2.64 -2.88
N TYR A 79 17.99 -3.81 -2.28
CA TYR A 79 17.20 -5.03 -2.50
C TYR A 79 16.91 -5.76 -1.18
N ASN A 80 16.12 -5.12 -0.33
CA ASN A 80 15.63 -5.70 0.92
C ASN A 80 14.13 -5.93 0.83
N LEU A 81 13.74 -7.16 0.49
CA LEU A 81 12.35 -7.55 0.35
C LEU A 81 11.58 -7.52 1.68
N ALA A 82 12.26 -7.80 2.79
CA ALA A 82 11.64 -7.76 4.12
C ALA A 82 11.27 -6.32 4.53
N GLU A 83 12.08 -5.33 4.14
CA GLU A 83 11.78 -3.91 4.36
C GLU A 83 10.55 -3.46 3.55
N ARG A 84 10.53 -3.82 2.26
CA ARG A 84 9.45 -3.50 1.31
C ARG A 84 8.12 -4.13 1.69
N THR A 85 8.11 -5.42 2.00
CA THR A 85 6.89 -6.13 2.45
C THR A 85 6.36 -5.59 3.78
N LYS A 86 7.23 -5.14 4.70
CA LYS A 86 6.81 -4.41 5.92
C LYS A 86 6.14 -3.08 5.58
N ALA A 87 6.69 -2.32 4.63
CA ALA A 87 6.09 -1.06 4.19
C ALA A 87 4.72 -1.28 3.55
N VAL A 88 4.59 -2.28 2.65
CA VAL A 88 3.31 -2.67 2.03
C VAL A 88 2.30 -3.00 3.12
N LYS A 89 2.63 -3.93 4.04
CA LYS A 89 1.76 -4.30 5.16
C LYS A 89 1.32 -3.08 5.99
N LYS A 90 2.24 -2.15 6.27
CA LYS A 90 1.93 -0.93 7.03
C LYS A 90 0.94 -0.03 6.29
N LEU A 91 1.11 0.13 4.98
CA LEU A 91 0.22 0.95 4.16
C LEU A 91 -1.18 0.35 4.08
N TYR A 92 -1.29 -0.96 3.89
CA TYR A 92 -2.57 -1.69 3.94
C TYR A 92 -3.30 -1.54 5.28
N ASN A 93 -2.56 -1.62 6.40
CA ASN A 93 -3.15 -1.41 7.72
C ASN A 93 -3.66 0.03 7.90
N LEU A 94 -2.94 1.03 7.37
CA LEU A 94 -3.38 2.42 7.38
C LEU A 94 -4.67 2.60 6.56
N ARG A 95 -4.70 2.07 5.34
CA ARG A 95 -5.89 2.05 4.48
C ARG A 95 -7.09 1.48 5.22
N LYS A 96 -6.93 0.28 5.80
CA LYS A 96 -7.97 -0.39 6.58
C LYS A 96 -8.46 0.48 7.75
N SER A 97 -7.54 1.04 8.52
CA SER A 97 -7.87 1.92 9.65
C SER A 97 -8.69 3.14 9.22
N GLN A 98 -8.34 3.78 8.10
CA GLN A 98 -9.07 4.95 7.59
C GLN A 98 -10.49 4.58 7.14
N MET A 99 -10.68 3.42 6.51
CA MET A 99 -12.01 2.91 6.15
C MET A 99 -12.85 2.57 7.38
N GLU A 100 -12.27 1.93 8.41
CA GLU A 100 -12.94 1.62 9.66
C GLU A 100 -13.36 2.89 10.43
N GLU A 101 -12.51 3.91 10.40
CA GLU A 101 -12.79 5.21 10.98
C GLU A 101 -13.95 5.90 10.26
N HIS A 102 -13.96 5.91 8.92
CA HIS A 102 -15.08 6.42 8.13
C HIS A 102 -16.40 5.73 8.50
N ASN A 103 -16.41 4.39 8.52
CA ASN A 103 -17.60 3.61 8.89
C ASN A 103 -18.10 3.95 10.31
N SER A 104 -17.17 4.17 11.25
CA SER A 104 -17.52 4.56 12.62
C SER A 104 -18.13 5.96 12.68
N ARG A 105 -17.60 6.91 11.92
CA ARG A 105 -18.15 8.27 11.80
C ARG A 105 -19.57 8.25 11.21
N ILE A 106 -19.82 7.47 10.16
CA ILE A 106 -21.16 7.33 9.56
C ILE A 106 -22.16 6.76 10.58
N LYS A 107 -21.79 5.73 11.34
CA LYS A 107 -22.65 5.18 12.41
C LYS A 107 -22.97 6.22 13.49
N ALA A 108 -21.97 6.99 13.92
CA ALA A 108 -22.17 8.05 14.89
C ALA A 108 -23.13 9.13 14.36
N LEU A 109 -22.94 9.58 13.12
CA LEU A 109 -23.82 10.56 12.45
C LEU A 109 -25.26 10.04 12.33
N SER A 110 -25.46 8.79 11.91
CA SER A 110 -26.78 8.17 11.84
C SER A 110 -27.48 8.18 13.20
N SER A 111 -26.75 7.93 14.29
CA SER A 111 -27.33 7.94 15.64
C SER A 111 -27.75 9.33 16.13
N LEU A 112 -27.10 10.40 15.63
CA LEU A 112 -27.48 11.78 15.95
C LEU A 112 -28.77 12.18 15.23
N VAL A 113 -28.90 11.80 13.96
CA VAL A 113 -30.13 12.04 13.18
C VAL A 113 -31.32 11.31 13.82
N SER A 114 -31.18 10.03 14.17
CA SER A 114 -32.26 9.26 14.80
C SER A 114 -32.69 9.75 16.19
N LYS A 115 -31.89 10.59 16.86
CA LYS A 115 -32.23 11.19 18.17
C LYS A 115 -32.81 12.60 18.05
N GLY A 116 -32.73 13.24 16.88
CA GLY A 116 -33.26 14.58 16.63
C GLY A 116 -34.76 14.61 16.28
N ASP A 117 -35.34 13.46 15.97
CA ASP A 117 -36.75 13.30 15.57
C ASP A 117 -37.69 12.86 16.73
N ALA A 118 -37.23 12.98 17.98
CA ALA A 118 -37.97 12.56 19.20
C ALA A 118 -38.25 13.73 20.16
#